data_AF-A0A1X7SDF6-F1
#
_entry.id   AF-A0A1X7SDF6-F1
#
_cell.length_a   1.000
_cell.length_b   1.000
_cell.length_c   1.000
_cell.angle_alpha   90.00
_cell.angle_beta   90.00
_cell.angle_gamma   90.00
#
_symmetry.space_group_name_H-M   'P 1'
#
loop_
_entity.id
_entity.type
_entity.pdbx_description
1 polymer ?
#
loop_
_entity_poly.entity_id
_entity_poly.type
_entity_poly.pdbx_seq_one_letter_code
_entity_poly.pdbx_strand_id
1 'polypeptide(L)'
;MSPHSNETGLSTEREYDALKKNLANICITLAGNVEVISQLNDSLFSLECIPEAVHIAVQNTCLSPYDRANKLVYSLLSILKTHSNPGGVFLSFITSLNEVGLTVISDRLSNDQNIPLLIQLHSFDKHEVT
;
A
#
# COMPACT_ATOMS: atom_id res chain seq x y z
N MET A 1 -5.72 -31.22 -22.80
CA MET A 1 -4.93 -30.63 -21.70
C MET A 1 -4.91 -29.12 -21.94
N SER A 2 -5.74 -28.36 -21.23
CA SER A 2 -5.68 -26.90 -21.29
C SER A 2 -4.57 -26.42 -20.36
N PRO A 3 -3.71 -25.48 -20.79
CA PRO A 3 -2.82 -24.83 -19.85
C PRO A 3 -3.64 -23.82 -19.04
N HIS A 4 -3.87 -24.11 -17.76
CA HIS A 4 -4.24 -23.11 -16.78
C HIS A 4 -3.01 -22.23 -16.53
N SER A 5 -2.93 -21.16 -17.30
CA SER A 5 -2.08 -20.00 -17.04
C SER A 5 -2.99 -18.86 -17.44
N ASN A 6 -3.40 -17.95 -16.55
CA ASN A 6 -2.77 -16.63 -16.41
C ASN A 6 -3.59 -15.82 -15.38
N GLU A 7 -3.66 -16.22 -14.10
CA GLU A 7 -4.31 -15.36 -13.08
C GLU A 7 -3.31 -14.39 -12.42
N THR A 8 -2.01 -14.71 -12.47
CA THR A 8 -0.95 -13.90 -11.84
C THR A 8 -0.56 -12.64 -12.60
N GLY A 9 -0.80 -12.57 -13.93
CA GLY A 9 -0.48 -11.38 -14.73
C GLY A 9 -1.46 -10.22 -14.54
N LEU A 10 -2.72 -10.52 -14.21
CA LEU A 10 -3.79 -9.52 -14.08
C LEU A 10 -3.84 -8.87 -12.69
N SER A 11 -3.35 -9.56 -11.64
CA SER A 11 -3.33 -9.02 -10.26
C SER A 11 -2.33 -7.86 -10.18
N THR A 12 -1.06 -8.12 -10.51
CA THR A 12 0.04 -7.15 -10.48
C THR A 12 -0.28 -5.86 -11.23
N GLU A 13 -0.94 -5.96 -12.39
CA GLU A 13 -1.36 -4.79 -13.17
C GLU A 13 -2.45 -3.97 -12.46
N ARG A 14 -3.40 -4.64 -11.79
CA ARG A 14 -4.53 -3.97 -11.15
C ARG A 14 -4.12 -3.16 -9.92
N GLU A 15 -3.30 -3.70 -9.04
CA GLU A 15 -2.83 -2.96 -7.85
C GLU A 15 -1.93 -1.79 -8.28
N TYR A 16 -1.04 -2.03 -9.24
CA TYR A 16 -0.19 -1.00 -9.83
C TYR A 16 -1.00 0.13 -10.47
N ASP A 17 -2.00 -0.19 -11.28
CA ASP A 17 -2.81 0.80 -11.99
C ASP A 17 -3.67 1.63 -11.04
N ALA A 18 -4.24 1.02 -10.00
CA ALA A 18 -4.99 1.77 -8.98
C ALA A 18 -4.09 2.72 -8.19
N LEU A 19 -2.89 2.27 -7.79
CA LEU A 19 -1.93 3.14 -7.11
C LEU A 19 -1.48 4.27 -8.05
N LYS A 20 -1.16 3.95 -9.31
CA LYS A 20 -0.73 4.93 -10.33
C LYS A 20 -1.79 5.98 -10.60
N LYS A 21 -3.05 5.55 -10.77
CA LYS A 21 -4.21 6.43 -11.03
C LYS A 21 -4.42 7.43 -9.89
N ASN A 22 -4.17 7.02 -8.65
CA ASN A 22 -4.39 7.85 -7.45
C ASN A 22 -3.13 8.54 -6.94
N LEU A 23 -1.98 8.32 -7.56
CA LEU A 23 -0.65 8.72 -7.07
C LEU A 23 -0.57 10.20 -6.69
N ALA A 24 -1.00 11.11 -7.57
CA ALA A 24 -0.94 12.54 -7.30
C ALA A 24 -1.80 12.94 -6.08
N ASN A 25 -3.01 12.39 -5.98
CA ASN A 25 -3.93 12.67 -4.88
C ASN A 25 -3.39 12.14 -3.53
N ILE A 26 -2.78 10.95 -3.54
CA ILE A 26 -2.14 10.37 -2.37
C ILE A 26 -0.97 11.26 -1.92
N CYS A 27 -0.06 11.63 -2.83
CA CYS A 27 1.07 12.49 -2.51
C CYS A 27 0.64 13.84 -1.90
N ILE A 28 -0.37 14.49 -2.48
CA ILE A 28 -0.92 15.76 -1.97
C ILE A 28 -1.50 15.57 -0.56
N THR A 29 -2.30 14.52 -0.35
CA THR A 29 -2.95 14.26 0.94
C THR A 29 -1.91 13.96 2.02
N LEU A 30 -0.91 13.13 1.70
CA LEU A 30 0.20 12.84 2.61
C LEU A 30 1.02 14.10 2.93
N ALA A 31 1.31 14.94 1.94
CA ALA A 31 2.02 16.19 2.14
C ALA A 31 1.28 17.15 3.10
N GLY A 32 -0.06 17.11 3.09
CA GLY A 32 -0.91 17.84 4.04
C GLY A 32 -0.96 17.23 5.46
N ASN A 33 -0.46 16.01 5.65
CA ASN A 33 -0.49 15.26 6.90
C ASN A 33 0.91 14.74 7.23
N VAL A 34 1.83 15.64 7.57
CA VAL A 34 3.28 15.35 7.65
C VAL A 34 3.62 14.23 8.64
N GLU A 35 2.95 14.18 9.80
CA GLU A 35 3.17 13.14 10.81
C GLU A 35 2.77 11.75 10.30
N VAL A 36 1.71 11.69 9.48
CA VAL A 36 1.20 10.46 8.88
C VAL A 36 2.22 9.86 7.90
N ILE A 37 3.03 10.68 7.22
CA ILE A 37 4.11 10.17 6.35
C ILE A 37 5.07 9.29 7.15
N SER A 38 5.49 9.75 8.33
CA SER A 38 6.42 8.99 9.18
C SER A 38 5.77 7.71 9.70
N GLN A 39 4.52 7.80 10.18
CA GLN A 39 3.78 6.64 10.69
C GLN A 39 3.58 5.56 9.61
N LEU A 40 3.19 5.97 8.39
CA LEU A 40 3.05 5.05 7.27
C LEU A 40 4.38 4.42 6.87
N ASN A 41 5.45 5.21 6.83
CA ASN A 41 6.77 4.73 6.49
C ASN A 41 7.26 3.67 7.50
N ASP A 42 7.04 3.91 8.79
CA ASP A 42 7.42 2.96 9.85
C ASP A 42 6.56 1.69 9.79
N SER A 43 5.24 1.81 9.56
CA SER A 43 4.35 0.64 9.40
C SER A 43 4.73 -0.21 8.20
N LEU A 44 4.92 0.40 7.03
CA LEU A 44 5.31 -0.31 5.81
C LEU A 44 6.69 -0.96 5.91
N PHE A 45 7.62 -0.36 6.65
CA PHE A 45 8.92 -0.97 6.91
C PHE A 45 8.80 -2.15 7.87
N SER A 46 8.01 -2.01 8.94
CA SER A 46 7.75 -3.11 9.90
C SER A 46 7.03 -4.29 9.26
N LEU A 47 6.21 -4.05 8.23
CA LEU A 47 5.52 -5.08 7.43
C LEU A 47 6.39 -5.61 6.27
N GLU A 48 7.67 -5.25 6.22
CA GLU A 48 8.62 -5.64 5.17
C GLU A 48 8.16 -5.28 3.73
N CYS A 49 7.26 -4.31 3.61
CA CYS A 49 6.70 -3.87 2.33
C CYS A 49 7.64 -2.93 1.56
N ILE A 50 8.55 -2.26 2.26
CA ILE A 50 9.58 -1.39 1.69
C ILE A 50 10.96 -1.75 2.23
N PRO A 51 12.03 -1.58 1.44
CA PRO A 51 13.39 -1.81 1.93
C PRO A 51 13.88 -0.64 2.81
N GLU A 52 14.88 -0.92 3.65
CA GLU A 52 15.50 0.04 4.57
C GLU A 52 15.96 1.34 3.87
N ALA A 53 16.51 1.23 2.66
CA ALA A 53 16.94 2.41 1.89
C ALA A 53 15.78 3.38 1.59
N VAL A 54 14.57 2.87 1.36
CA VAL A 54 13.37 3.72 1.18
C VAL A 54 12.95 4.32 2.51
N HIS A 55 12.94 3.50 3.58
CA HIS A 55 12.58 3.94 4.92
C HIS A 55 13.44 5.14 5.39
N ILE A 56 14.77 5.02 5.28
CA ILE A 56 15.73 6.09 5.61
C ILE A 56 15.49 7.34 4.73
N ALA A 57 15.28 7.15 3.42
CA ALA A 57 15.10 8.25 2.50
C ALA A 57 13.82 9.07 2.78
N VAL A 58 12.76 8.43 3.25
CA VAL A 58 11.48 9.07 3.60
C VAL A 58 11.54 9.75 4.97
N GLN A 59 12.37 9.25 5.90
CA GLN A 59 12.60 9.90 7.19
C GLN A 59 13.44 11.18 7.09
N ASN A 60 14.10 11.44 5.96
CA ASN A 60 14.89 12.65 5.77
C ASN A 60 14.02 13.92 5.80
N THR A 61 14.06 14.62 6.93
CA THR A 61 13.29 15.85 7.19
C THR A 61 13.83 17.08 6.46
N CYS A 62 14.99 16.99 5.80
CA CYS A 62 15.48 18.07 4.93
C CYS A 62 14.68 18.16 3.62
N LEU A 63 13.88 17.13 3.29
CA LEU A 63 13.00 17.12 2.15
C LEU A 63 11.65 17.76 2.47
N SER A 64 11.00 18.35 1.45
CA SER A 64 9.64 18.84 1.62
C SER A 64 8.70 17.67 1.94
N PRO A 65 7.58 17.90 2.65
CA PRO A 65 6.59 16.85 2.89
C PRO A 65 6.10 16.17 1.61
N TYR A 66 5.95 16.93 0.54
CA TYR A 66 5.58 16.38 -0.77
C TYR A 66 6.65 15.47 -1.34
N ASP A 67 7.94 15.84 -1.26
CA ASP A 67 9.03 15.00 -1.75
C ASP A 67 9.15 13.70 -0.95
N ARG A 68 8.91 13.75 0.37
CA ARG A 68 8.87 12.56 1.23
C ARG A 68 7.72 11.64 0.85
N ALA A 69 6.51 12.18 0.68
CA ALA A 69 5.34 11.43 0.24
C ALA A 69 5.54 10.83 -1.15
N ASN A 70 6.06 11.62 -2.09
CA ASN A 70 6.35 11.21 -3.45
C ASN A 70 7.35 10.05 -3.48
N LYS A 71 8.46 10.14 -2.73
CA LYS A 71 9.41 9.03 -2.59
C LYS A 71 8.75 7.75 -2.09
N LEU A 72 7.97 7.82 -1.00
CA LEU A 72 7.29 6.65 -0.44
C LEU A 72 6.35 5.99 -1.46
N VAL A 73 5.48 6.78 -2.08
CA VAL A 73 4.44 6.28 -2.99
C VAL A 73 5.03 5.77 -4.31
N TYR A 74 6.05 6.43 -4.87
CA TYR A 74 6.74 5.92 -6.06
C TYR A 74 7.56 4.67 -5.77
N SER A 75 8.18 4.57 -4.60
CA SER A 75 8.87 3.34 -4.19
C SER A 75 7.88 2.18 -4.12
N LEU A 76 6.71 2.35 -3.51
CA LEU A 76 5.64 1.35 -3.52
C LEU A 76 5.22 0.99 -4.95
N LEU A 77 5.02 1.99 -5.81
CA LEU A 77 4.67 1.77 -7.21
C LEU A 77 5.73 0.91 -7.95
N SER A 78 7.02 1.14 -7.67
CA SER A 78 8.11 0.32 -8.21
C SER A 78 8.13 -1.09 -7.63
N ILE A 79 7.86 -1.24 -6.33
CA ILE A 79 7.81 -2.53 -5.64
C ILE A 79 6.65 -3.37 -6.18
N LEU A 80 5.46 -2.80 -6.37
CA LEU A 80 4.32 -3.53 -6.95
C LEU A 80 4.63 -4.13 -8.32
N LYS A 81 5.54 -3.54 -9.11
CA LYS A 81 5.93 -4.11 -10.41
C LYS A 81 6.85 -5.33 -10.32
N THR A 82 7.64 -5.43 -9.26
CA THR A 82 8.75 -6.38 -9.19
C THR A 82 8.62 -7.39 -8.06
N HIS A 83 7.77 -7.12 -7.07
CA HIS A 83 7.55 -7.98 -5.93
C HIS A 83 6.86 -9.29 -6.32
N SER A 84 7.21 -10.39 -5.66
CA SER A 84 6.58 -11.69 -5.89
C SER A 84 5.13 -11.76 -5.41
N ASN A 85 4.75 -10.87 -4.49
CA ASN A 85 3.40 -10.74 -3.95
C ASN A 85 2.95 -9.26 -3.92
N PRO A 86 2.54 -8.67 -5.05
CA PRO A 86 2.12 -7.28 -5.13
C PRO A 86 0.80 -7.03 -4.39
N GLY A 87 -0.15 -7.98 -4.45
CA GLY A 87 -1.43 -7.89 -3.72
C GLY A 87 -1.25 -7.78 -2.22
N GLY A 88 -0.31 -8.54 -1.63
CA GLY A 88 0.03 -8.43 -0.20
C GLY A 88 0.59 -7.06 0.17
N VAL A 89 1.54 -6.54 -0.61
CA VAL A 89 2.11 -5.19 -0.40
C VAL A 89 1.04 -4.12 -0.52
N PHE A 90 0.16 -4.23 -1.52
CA PHE A 90 -0.93 -3.28 -1.73
C PHE A 90 -1.95 -3.31 -0.59
N LEU A 91 -2.31 -4.51 -0.12
CA LEU A 91 -3.23 -4.66 1.02
C LEU A 91 -2.62 -4.08 2.29
N SER A 92 -1.35 -4.36 2.59
CA SER A 92 -0.63 -3.77 3.72
C SER A 92 -0.61 -2.25 3.64
N PHE A 93 -0.45 -1.68 2.44
CA PHE A 93 -0.54 -0.23 2.24
C PHE A 93 -1.94 0.32 2.53
N ILE A 94 -3.00 -0.34 2.04
CA ILE A 94 -4.40 0.04 2.34
C ILE A 94 -4.68 -0.03 3.84
N THR A 95 -4.28 -1.12 4.50
CA THR A 95 -4.45 -1.29 5.95
C THR A 95 -3.70 -0.21 6.73
N SER A 96 -2.44 0.06 6.37
CA SER A 96 -1.65 1.13 6.99
C SER A 96 -2.30 2.51 6.83
N LEU A 97 -2.87 2.81 5.66
CA LEU A 97 -3.62 4.05 5.42
C LEU A 97 -4.86 4.16 6.32
N ASN A 98 -5.56 3.06 6.56
CA ASN A 98 -6.71 3.03 7.45
C ASN A 98 -6.30 3.28 8.91
N GLU A 99 -5.22 2.65 9.38
CA GLU A 99 -4.70 2.79 10.74
C GLU A 99 -4.29 4.23 11.09
N VAL A 100 -3.74 4.96 10.12
CA VAL A 100 -3.36 6.37 10.28
C VAL A 100 -4.51 7.34 9.98
N GLY A 101 -5.74 6.85 9.80
CA GLY A 101 -6.95 7.66 9.61
C GLY A 101 -7.14 8.24 8.21
N LEU A 102 -6.36 7.83 7.20
CA LEU A 102 -6.56 8.21 5.80
C LEU A 102 -7.58 7.33 5.09
N THR A 103 -8.72 7.13 5.74
CA THR A 103 -9.80 6.21 5.34
C THR A 103 -10.36 6.51 3.94
N VAL A 104 -10.47 7.79 3.57
CA VAL A 104 -10.94 8.20 2.24
C VAL A 104 -10.01 7.67 1.13
N ILE A 105 -8.71 7.60 1.37
CA ILE A 105 -7.76 7.05 0.39
C ILE A 105 -7.84 5.52 0.38
N SER A 106 -7.85 4.89 1.56
CA SER A 106 -7.95 3.43 1.65
C SER A 106 -9.22 2.91 0.98
N ASP A 107 -10.34 3.58 1.17
CA ASP A 107 -11.63 3.23 0.55
C ASP A 107 -11.58 3.39 -0.97
N ARG A 108 -11.01 4.49 -1.47
CA ARG A 108 -10.86 4.71 -2.92
C ARG A 108 -9.98 3.64 -3.57
N LEU A 109 -8.88 3.27 -2.92
CA LEU A 109 -7.98 2.23 -3.42
C LEU A 109 -8.64 0.84 -3.38
N SER A 110 -9.42 0.54 -2.34
CA SER A 110 -10.14 -0.74 -2.21
C SER A 110 -11.26 -0.87 -3.25
N ASN A 111 -12.02 0.21 -3.47
CA ASN A 111 -13.12 0.22 -4.43
C ASN A 111 -12.64 0.17 -5.89
N ASP A 112 -11.50 0.81 -6.21
CA ASP A 112 -10.88 0.72 -7.55
C ASP A 112 -10.47 -0.73 -7.91
N GLN A 113 -10.34 -1.64 -6.92
CA GLN A 113 -10.05 -3.05 -7.16
C GLN A 113 -11.29 -3.94 -7.36
N ASN A 114 -12.50 -3.41 -7.15
CA ASN A 114 -13.73 -4.21 -7.01
C ASN A 114 -13.56 -5.34 -5.96
N ILE A 115 -12.76 -5.08 -4.92
CA ILE A 115 -12.61 -5.97 -3.77
C ILE A 115 -13.76 -5.61 -2.83
N PRO A 116 -14.72 -6.52 -2.58
CA PRO A 116 -15.69 -6.29 -1.51
C PRO A 116 -14.92 -6.14 -0.20
N LEU A 117 -15.17 -5.06 0.54
CA LEU A 117 -14.64 -4.79 1.88
C LEU A 117 -14.91 -5.91 2.92
N LEU A 118 -15.54 -7.03 2.51
CA LEU A 118 -15.98 -8.14 3.34
C LEU A 118 -14.94 -9.24 3.60
N ILE A 119 -13.76 -9.22 2.97
CA ILE A 119 -12.76 -10.29 3.19
C ILE A 119 -11.83 -10.01 4.39
N GLN A 120 -11.73 -8.78 4.89
CA GLN A 120 -10.82 -8.46 6.01
C GLN A 120 -11.35 -8.74 7.43
N LEU A 121 -12.62 -9.13 7.61
CA LEU A 121 -13.18 -9.38 8.96
C LEU A 121 -13.33 -10.85 9.37
N HIS A 122 -13.04 -11.82 8.50
CA HIS A 122 -13.36 -13.25 8.78
C HIS A 122 -12.17 -14.20 8.98
N SER A 123 -10.92 -13.72 9.00
CA SER A 123 -9.76 -14.59 9.30
C SER A 123 -9.08 -14.35 10.65
N PHE A 124 -9.63 -13.48 11.50
CA PHE A 124 -9.17 -13.27 12.87
C PHE A 124 -10.30 -13.46 13.88
N ASP A 125 -10.99 -14.61 13.82
CA ASP A 125 -11.57 -15.23 15.02
C ASP A 125 -11.95 -16.68 14.70
N LYS A 126 -11.07 -17.62 15.07
CA LYS A 126 -11.40 -18.81 15.88
C LYS A 126 -10.12 -19.32 16.53
N HIS A 127 -9.87 -18.83 17.74
CA HIS A 127 -9.07 -19.52 18.75
C HIS A 127 -9.85 -20.71 19.34
N GLU A 128 -9.10 -21.53 20.10
CA GLU A 128 -9.51 -22.65 20.99
C GLU A 128 -9.57 -24.01 20.30
N VAL A 129 -8.53 -24.86 20.43
CA VAL A 129 -8.16 -25.63 21.62
C VAL A 129 -9.38 -26.32 22.24
N THR A 130 -9.66 -27.54 21.78
CA THR A 130 -9.83 -28.72 22.64
C THR A 130 -9.46 -29.97 21.85
#